data_AF-A0A9C9T9B7-F1
#
_entry.id   AF-A0A9C9T9B7-F1
#
_cell.length_a   1.000
_cell.length_b   1.000
_cell.length_c   1.000
_cell.angle_alpha   90.00
_cell.angle_beta   90.00
_cell.angle_gamma   90.00
#
_symmetry.space_group_name_H-M   'P 1'
#
loop_
_entity.id
_entity.type
_entity.pdbx_description
1 polymer ?
#
loop_
_entity_poly.entity_id
_entity_poly.type
_entity_poly.pdbx_seq_one_letter_code
_entity_poly.pdbx_strand_id
1 'polypeptide(L)'
;MAGILDPLIRLHPHDNVAVALQELFPGGRIVIADITIDVRERIPVGHKVALTVIEAGAAVIRYGFPIGSALEDIQPGGWVHSHNLGIQDFSRDFAVTQVSTQDVQAITQMPDHFWGYERPDGRVGTRNYIAVVSAVNCVNPLVRAVQQQFTPQMLAAYPRVDGVLAITIDSGCSLPLEGLD
;
A
#
# COMPACT_ATOMS: atom_id res chain seq x y z
N MET A 1 22.53 -3.67 19.91
CA MET A 1 23.20 -3.90 18.62
C MET A 1 22.14 -3.67 17.55
N ALA A 2 22.26 -2.60 16.76
CA ALA A 2 21.32 -2.37 15.66
C ALA A 2 21.42 -3.60 14.73
N GLY A 3 20.31 -4.33 14.56
CA GLY A 3 20.27 -5.46 13.64
C GLY A 3 20.73 -4.97 12.29
N ILE A 4 21.78 -5.58 11.75
CA ILE A 4 22.21 -5.32 10.38
C ILE A 4 21.01 -5.72 9.53
N LEU A 5 20.26 -4.73 9.03
CA LEU A 5 19.28 -4.96 7.99
C LEU A 5 20.08 -5.40 6.78
N ASP A 6 19.71 -6.54 6.21
CA ASP A 6 20.34 -7.02 4.98
C ASP A 6 20.34 -5.88 3.95
N PRO A 7 21.47 -5.60 3.27
CA PRO A 7 21.57 -4.47 2.34
C PRO A 7 20.67 -4.63 1.11
N LEU A 8 20.06 -5.81 0.94
CA LEU A 8 19.17 -6.21 -0.14
C LEU A 8 17.91 -6.88 0.43
N ILE A 9 16.80 -6.74 -0.28
CA ILE A 9 15.60 -7.57 -0.08
C ILE A 9 15.23 -8.29 -1.37
N ARG A 10 15.05 -9.62 -1.26
CA ARG A 10 14.52 -10.49 -2.32
C ARG A 10 13.08 -10.82 -1.96
N LEU A 11 12.14 -10.41 -2.81
CA LEU A 11 10.71 -10.40 -2.48
C LEU A 11 10.07 -11.78 -2.69
N HIS A 12 10.62 -12.57 -3.63
CA HIS A 12 10.16 -13.92 -3.90
C HIS A 12 11.34 -14.88 -4.16
N PRO A 13 11.27 -16.17 -3.78
CA PRO A 13 12.33 -17.17 -4.02
C PRO A 13 12.66 -17.43 -5.50
N HIS A 14 11.84 -16.96 -6.43
CA HIS A 14 12.09 -17.04 -7.89
C HIS A 14 12.63 -15.75 -8.48
N ASP A 15 12.78 -14.68 -7.69
CA ASP A 15 13.30 -13.42 -8.21
C ASP A 15 14.77 -13.57 -8.61
N ASN A 16 15.12 -13.09 -9.80
CA ASN A 16 16.52 -12.99 -10.25
C ASN A 16 17.10 -11.59 -10.01
N VAL A 17 16.33 -10.70 -9.38
CA VAL A 17 16.77 -9.40 -8.87
C VAL A 17 16.38 -9.22 -7.40
N ALA A 18 17.13 -8.41 -6.67
CA ALA A 18 16.77 -7.89 -5.35
C ALA A 18 16.66 -6.37 -5.37
N VAL A 19 16.06 -5.78 -4.34
CA VAL A 19 16.00 -4.32 -4.15
C VAL A 19 17.05 -3.91 -3.12
N ALA A 20 17.82 -2.86 -3.42
CA ALA A 20 18.79 -2.30 -2.50
C ALA A 20 18.08 -1.54 -1.36
N LEU A 21 18.35 -1.90 -0.11
CA LEU A 21 17.82 -1.22 1.08
C LEU A 21 18.72 -0.07 1.56
N GLN A 22 19.90 0.05 0.95
CA GLN A 22 20.84 1.15 1.13
C GLN A 22 21.61 1.38 -0.17
N GLU A 23 22.43 2.41 -0.20
CA GLU A 23 23.33 2.65 -1.33
C GLU A 23 24.46 1.61 -1.34
N LEU A 24 24.73 1.04 -2.52
CA LEU A 24 25.77 0.03 -2.73
C LEU A 24 26.89 0.61 -3.57
N PHE A 25 28.12 0.18 -3.29
CA PHE A 25 29.31 0.64 -3.99
C PHE A 25 30.13 -0.56 -4.51
N PRO A 26 30.90 -0.38 -5.59
CA PRO A 26 31.76 -1.42 -6.15
C PRO A 26 32.67 -2.08 -5.12
N GLY A 27 32.88 -3.38 -5.24
CA GLY A 27 33.74 -4.16 -4.35
C GLY A 27 33.07 -4.60 -3.04
N GLY A 28 31.81 -4.19 -2.81
CA GLY A 28 30.99 -4.74 -1.74
C GLY A 28 30.53 -6.16 -2.09
N ARG A 29 30.86 -7.14 -1.24
CA ARG A 29 30.31 -8.49 -1.32
C ARG A 29 29.07 -8.61 -0.47
N ILE A 30 27.97 -9.06 -1.05
CA ILE A 30 26.69 -9.23 -0.36
C ILE A 30 26.25 -10.68 -0.48
N VAL A 31 25.80 -11.24 0.64
CA VAL A 31 25.15 -12.54 0.69
C VAL A 31 23.67 -12.31 1.00
N ILE A 32 22.79 -12.86 0.16
CA ILE A 32 21.34 -12.82 0.38
C ILE A 32 20.76 -14.21 0.10
N ALA A 33 20.08 -14.79 1.11
CA ALA A 33 19.77 -16.22 1.15
C ALA A 33 21.05 -17.04 0.88
N ASP A 34 21.07 -17.84 -0.18
CA ASP A 34 22.23 -18.67 -0.59
C ASP A 34 22.99 -18.09 -1.80
N ILE A 35 22.73 -16.82 -2.16
CA ILE A 35 23.33 -16.16 -3.32
C ILE A 35 24.39 -15.16 -2.84
N THR A 36 25.60 -15.29 -3.36
CA THR A 36 26.68 -14.32 -3.16
C THR A 36 26.86 -13.49 -4.43
N ILE A 37 26.83 -12.17 -4.30
CA ILE A 37 27.13 -11.25 -5.40
C ILE A 37 28.23 -10.26 -4.99
N ASP A 38 29.03 -9.86 -5.97
CA ASP A 38 29.96 -8.74 -5.84
C ASP A 38 29.36 -7.53 -6.57
N VAL A 39 29.11 -6.44 -5.84
CA VAL A 39 28.57 -5.19 -6.40
C VAL A 39 29.57 -4.63 -7.41
N ARG A 40 29.09 -4.37 -8.63
CA ARG A 40 29.94 -3.99 -9.77
C ARG A 40 30.03 -2.49 -9.98
N GLU A 41 29.00 -1.77 -9.57
CA GLU A 41 28.82 -0.33 -9.79
C GLU A 41 28.09 0.30 -8.60
N ARG A 42 27.97 1.63 -8.60
CA ARG A 42 27.16 2.32 -7.59
C ARG A 42 25.68 2.04 -7.85
N ILE A 43 24.97 1.48 -6.87
CA ILE A 43 23.53 1.22 -6.97
C ILE A 43 22.77 2.03 -5.92
N PRO A 44 21.89 2.96 -6.32
CA PRO A 44 21.10 3.75 -5.37
C PRO A 44 20.10 2.90 -4.56
N VAL A 45 19.78 3.37 -3.36
CA VAL A 45 18.69 2.79 -2.54
C VAL A 45 17.37 2.72 -3.33
N GLY A 46 16.65 1.61 -3.17
CA GLY A 46 15.38 1.34 -3.86
C GLY A 46 15.53 0.80 -5.29
N HIS A 47 16.74 0.79 -5.86
CA HIS A 47 16.96 0.23 -7.20
C HIS A 47 17.21 -1.29 -7.17
N LYS A 48 17.10 -1.91 -8.35
CA LYS A 48 17.23 -3.36 -8.51
C LYS A 48 18.69 -3.77 -8.74
N VAL A 49 19.07 -4.90 -8.16
CA VAL A 49 20.39 -5.54 -8.29
C VAL A 49 20.19 -6.93 -8.85
N ALA A 50 20.94 -7.30 -9.90
CA ALA A 50 20.90 -8.66 -10.43
C ALA A 50 21.51 -9.67 -9.44
N LEU A 51 20.79 -10.76 -9.17
CA LEU A 51 21.23 -11.85 -8.30
C LEU A 51 21.93 -12.97 -9.08
N THR A 52 21.62 -13.09 -10.36
CA THR A 52 22.19 -14.09 -11.28
C THR A 52 22.65 -13.38 -12.56
N VAL A 53 23.29 -14.12 -13.47
CA VAL A 53 23.40 -13.66 -14.85
C VAL A 53 21.99 -13.58 -15.44
N ILE A 54 21.69 -12.48 -16.14
CA ILE A 54 20.46 -12.30 -16.93
C ILE A 54 20.91 -11.95 -18.34
N GLU A 55 20.80 -12.90 -19.27
CA GLU A 55 21.20 -12.72 -20.66
C GLU A 55 20.27 -11.72 -21.37
N ALA A 56 20.78 -11.04 -22.40
CA ALA A 56 19.98 -10.15 -23.23
C ALA A 56 18.73 -10.88 -23.77
N GLY A 57 17.56 -10.24 -23.65
CA GLY A 57 16.26 -10.82 -24.00
C GLY A 57 15.64 -11.71 -22.93
N ALA A 58 16.40 -12.19 -21.93
CA ALA A 58 15.86 -12.98 -20.83
C ALA A 58 14.98 -12.14 -19.89
N ALA A 59 14.04 -12.80 -19.22
CA ALA A 59 13.10 -12.15 -18.33
C ALA A 59 13.78 -11.66 -17.04
N VAL A 60 13.49 -10.41 -16.65
CA VAL A 60 13.77 -9.92 -15.30
C VAL A 60 12.58 -10.24 -14.41
N ILE A 61 12.79 -10.99 -13.34
CA ILE A 61 11.76 -11.57 -12.47
C ILE A 61 11.78 -10.88 -11.11
N ARG A 62 10.65 -10.28 -10.72
CA ARG A 62 10.43 -9.65 -9.42
C ARG A 62 9.02 -9.99 -8.91
N TYR A 63 8.86 -10.23 -7.61
CA TYR A 63 7.61 -10.73 -7.01
C TYR A 63 7.19 -12.11 -7.55
N GLY A 64 8.13 -12.89 -8.11
CA GLY A 64 7.85 -14.16 -8.75
C GLY A 64 7.35 -14.07 -10.18
N PHE A 65 7.24 -12.85 -10.76
CA PHE A 65 6.71 -12.64 -12.11
C PHE A 65 7.68 -11.86 -13.00
N PRO A 66 7.64 -12.07 -14.33
CA PRO A 66 8.41 -11.27 -15.27
C PRO A 66 7.90 -9.82 -15.29
N ILE A 67 8.82 -8.86 -15.10
CA ILE A 67 8.53 -7.41 -15.14
C ILE A 67 9.04 -6.73 -16.43
N GLY A 68 9.67 -7.50 -17.31
CA GLY A 68 10.30 -7.04 -18.55
C GLY A 68 11.43 -7.99 -18.95
N SER A 69 12.19 -7.61 -19.98
CA SER A 69 13.37 -8.34 -20.44
C SER A 69 14.63 -7.48 -20.35
N ALA A 70 15.78 -8.11 -20.14
CA ALA A 70 17.06 -7.43 -20.19
C ALA A 70 17.36 -6.96 -21.64
N LEU A 71 17.85 -5.74 -21.80
CA LEU A 71 18.23 -5.17 -23.10
C LEU A 71 19.66 -5.55 -23.51
N GLU A 72 20.45 -5.99 -22.54
CA GLU A 72 21.84 -6.42 -22.64
C GLU A 72 22.12 -7.48 -21.57
N ASP A 73 23.28 -8.13 -21.63
CA ASP A 73 23.67 -9.08 -20.59
C ASP A 73 23.95 -8.37 -19.26
N ILE A 74 23.26 -8.79 -18.20
CA ILE A 74 23.41 -8.24 -16.85
C ILE A 74 24.10 -9.27 -15.97
N GLN A 75 25.27 -8.92 -15.45
CA GLN A 75 26.03 -9.77 -14.54
C GLN A 75 25.52 -9.64 -13.08
N PRO A 76 25.69 -10.67 -12.24
CA PRO A 76 25.36 -10.58 -10.81
C PRO A 76 26.04 -9.37 -10.16
N GLY A 77 25.28 -8.64 -9.34
CA GLY A 77 25.72 -7.38 -8.72
C GLY A 77 25.65 -6.15 -9.62
N GLY A 78 25.13 -6.27 -10.85
CA GLY A 78 24.87 -5.17 -11.77
C GLY A 78 23.57 -4.42 -11.44
N TRP A 79 23.52 -3.13 -11.81
CA TRP A 79 22.35 -2.27 -11.61
C TRP A 79 21.28 -2.54 -12.67
N VAL A 80 20.07 -2.94 -12.26
CA VAL A 80 18.95 -3.15 -13.18
C VAL A 80 17.98 -1.97 -13.16
N HIS A 81 17.95 -1.20 -14.23
CA HIS A 81 17.09 -0.02 -14.35
C HIS A 81 16.63 0.22 -15.80
N SER A 82 15.94 1.34 -16.07
CA SER A 82 15.37 1.64 -17.38
C SER A 82 16.37 1.66 -18.54
N HIS A 83 17.67 1.79 -18.27
CA HIS A 83 18.70 1.74 -19.30
C HIS A 83 18.96 0.32 -19.83
N ASN A 84 18.74 -0.73 -19.03
CA ASN A 84 19.00 -2.12 -19.38
C ASN A 84 17.81 -3.06 -19.15
N LEU A 85 16.65 -2.54 -18.75
CA LEU A 85 15.38 -3.26 -18.62
C LEU A 85 14.36 -2.65 -19.58
N GLY A 86 13.90 -3.45 -20.53
CA GLY A 86 12.86 -3.10 -21.48
C GLY A 86 11.54 -3.81 -21.22
N ILE A 87 10.45 -3.25 -21.72
CA ILE A 87 9.18 -3.96 -21.86
C ILE A 87 9.19 -4.58 -23.26
N GLN A 88 9.19 -5.91 -23.35
CA GLN A 88 8.96 -6.61 -24.61
C GLN A 88 7.50 -7.01 -24.74
N ASP A 89 7.00 -7.05 -25.97
CA ASP A 89 5.69 -7.64 -26.27
C ASP A 89 5.79 -9.16 -26.10
N PHE A 90 5.18 -9.67 -25.03
CA PHE A 90 4.92 -11.09 -24.87
C PHE A 90 3.45 -11.38 -25.13
N SER A 91 3.19 -12.44 -25.89
CA SER A 91 1.86 -13.02 -26.08
C SER A 91 1.29 -13.37 -24.71
N ARG A 92 0.36 -12.55 -24.21
CA ARG A 92 -0.41 -12.85 -23.01
C ARG A 92 -1.49 -13.83 -23.40
N ASP A 93 -1.33 -15.09 -23.02
CA ASP A 93 -2.48 -15.96 -22.89
C ASP A 93 -3.29 -15.41 -21.70
N PHE A 94 -4.35 -14.67 -21.99
CA PHE A 94 -5.29 -14.16 -20.99
C PHE A 94 -6.19 -15.28 -20.43
N ALA A 95 -5.79 -16.54 -20.54
CA ALA A 95 -6.28 -17.59 -19.67
C ALA A 95 -6.04 -17.12 -18.23
N VAL A 96 -7.09 -16.59 -17.61
CA VAL A 96 -7.19 -16.41 -16.17
C VAL A 96 -7.19 -17.82 -15.59
N THR A 97 -6.02 -18.44 -15.50
CA THR A 97 -5.83 -19.61 -14.68
C THR A 97 -6.25 -19.22 -13.29
N GLN A 98 -7.14 -20.00 -12.69
CA GLN A 98 -7.55 -19.83 -11.29
C GLN A 98 -6.28 -19.77 -10.46
N VAL A 99 -5.89 -18.55 -10.04
CA VAL A 99 -4.78 -18.38 -9.11
C VAL A 99 -5.16 -19.19 -7.89
N SER A 100 -4.44 -20.29 -7.65
CA SER A 100 -4.67 -21.12 -6.49
C SER A 100 -4.36 -20.26 -5.27
N THR A 101 -5.39 -19.86 -4.52
CA THR A 101 -5.24 -19.18 -3.23
C THR A 101 -4.94 -20.16 -2.09
N GLN A 102 -4.63 -21.42 -2.42
CA GLN A 102 -4.49 -22.52 -1.46
C GLN A 102 -3.36 -22.31 -0.44
N ASP A 103 -2.38 -21.45 -0.72
CA ASP A 103 -1.22 -21.23 0.16
C ASP A 103 -1.35 -20.00 1.07
N VAL A 104 -2.52 -19.35 1.13
CA VAL A 104 -2.74 -18.31 2.15
C VAL A 104 -3.06 -19.00 3.48
N GLN A 105 -2.04 -19.17 4.32
CA GLN A 105 -2.27 -19.52 5.72
C GLN A 105 -3.11 -18.42 6.37
N ALA A 106 -4.34 -18.75 6.74
CA ALA A 106 -5.20 -17.84 7.48
C ALA A 106 -4.48 -17.45 8.78
N ILE A 107 -4.29 -16.15 9.00
CA ILE A 107 -3.83 -15.62 10.28
C ILE A 107 -4.96 -15.88 11.28
N THR A 108 -4.85 -16.98 12.02
CA THR A 108 -5.88 -17.48 12.95
C THR A 108 -5.74 -16.90 14.36
N GLN A 109 -4.72 -16.07 14.59
CA GLN A 109 -4.32 -15.60 15.93
C GLN A 109 -4.57 -14.12 16.18
N MET A 110 -5.46 -13.47 15.42
CA MET A 110 -5.93 -12.13 15.77
C MET A 110 -7.14 -12.22 16.70
N PRO A 111 -7.29 -11.29 17.67
CA PRO A 111 -8.55 -11.13 18.38
C PRO A 111 -9.67 -10.95 17.35
N ASP A 112 -10.66 -11.83 17.39
CA ASP A 112 -11.86 -11.80 16.57
C ASP A 112 -12.90 -10.78 17.08
N HIS A 113 -12.54 -10.05 18.13
CA HIS A 113 -13.39 -9.11 18.83
C HIS A 113 -12.66 -7.78 19.07
N PHE A 114 -13.45 -6.71 19.16
CA PHE A 114 -12.99 -5.39 19.54
C PHE A 114 -14.06 -4.67 20.37
N TRP A 115 -13.65 -3.69 21.17
CA TRP A 115 -14.60 -2.84 21.89
C TRP A 115 -15.31 -1.88 20.94
N GLY A 116 -16.62 -2.08 20.76
CA GLY A 116 -17.43 -1.30 19.84
C GLY A 116 -18.75 -0.83 20.44
N TYR A 117 -19.40 0.08 19.73
CA TYR A 117 -20.71 0.62 20.07
C TYR A 117 -21.79 -0.12 19.29
N GLU A 118 -22.39 -1.14 19.91
CA GLU A 118 -23.46 -1.94 19.33
C GLU A 118 -24.70 -1.08 19.01
N ARG A 119 -25.43 -1.50 17.97
CA ARG A 119 -26.68 -0.89 17.52
C ARG A 119 -27.78 -1.96 17.46
N PRO A 120 -29.06 -1.60 17.63
CA PRO A 120 -30.16 -2.58 17.61
C PRO A 120 -30.28 -3.38 16.31
N ASP A 121 -29.72 -2.89 15.21
CA ASP A 121 -29.71 -3.54 13.90
C ASP A 121 -28.51 -4.48 13.68
N GLY A 122 -27.69 -4.73 14.73
CA GLY A 122 -26.53 -5.61 14.68
C GLY A 122 -25.25 -4.96 14.14
N ARG A 123 -25.29 -3.69 13.70
CA ARG A 123 -24.07 -2.96 13.34
C ARG A 123 -23.29 -2.55 14.59
N VAL A 124 -21.97 -2.44 14.44
CA VAL A 124 -21.06 -2.02 15.52
C VAL A 124 -20.22 -0.84 15.07
N GLY A 125 -20.31 0.28 15.79
CA GLY A 125 -19.48 1.47 15.54
C GLY A 125 -18.14 1.41 16.27
N THR A 126 -17.07 1.92 15.66
CA THR A 126 -15.75 2.06 16.31
C THR A 126 -15.61 3.39 17.07
N ARG A 127 -16.56 4.31 16.86
CA ARG A 127 -16.67 5.63 17.51
C ARG A 127 -18.13 5.98 17.75
N ASN A 128 -18.39 6.81 18.75
CA ASN A 128 -19.69 7.28 19.18
C ASN A 128 -19.79 8.81 19.03
N TYR A 129 -20.27 9.23 17.88
CA TYR A 129 -20.52 10.63 17.55
C TYR A 129 -22.00 10.98 17.64
N ILE A 130 -22.28 12.23 18.00
CA ILE A 130 -23.61 12.82 17.84
C ILE A 130 -23.62 13.57 16.49
N ALA A 131 -24.47 13.13 15.56
CA ALA A 131 -24.65 13.82 14.29
C ALA A 131 -25.78 14.85 14.42
N VAL A 132 -25.49 16.09 14.04
CA VAL A 132 -26.49 17.15 13.83
C VAL A 132 -26.66 17.30 12.33
N VAL A 133 -27.84 16.93 11.84
CA VAL A 133 -28.12 16.83 10.40
C VAL A 133 -28.97 18.01 9.97
N SER A 134 -28.53 18.72 8.93
CA SER A 134 -29.31 19.76 8.29
C SER A 134 -30.47 19.15 7.51
N ALA A 135 -31.69 19.56 7.82
CA ALA A 135 -32.87 19.19 7.03
C ALA A 135 -32.99 20.03 5.74
N VAL A 136 -32.50 21.27 5.74
CA VAL A 136 -32.52 22.21 4.61
C VAL A 136 -31.23 23.01 4.58
N ASN A 137 -30.85 23.52 3.40
CA ASN A 137 -29.58 24.26 3.25
C ASN A 137 -29.54 25.53 4.14
N CYS A 138 -30.68 26.22 4.32
CA CYS A 138 -30.75 27.44 5.14
C CYS A 138 -30.33 27.23 6.60
N VAL A 139 -30.38 26.00 7.14
CA VAL A 139 -29.96 25.70 8.52
C VAL A 139 -28.51 25.18 8.61
N ASN A 140 -27.80 25.04 7.49
CA ASN A 140 -26.40 24.63 7.48
C ASN A 140 -25.50 25.49 8.40
N PRO A 141 -25.59 26.84 8.40
CA PRO A 141 -24.77 27.64 9.31
C PRO A 141 -25.06 27.37 10.78
N LEU A 142 -26.34 27.14 11.13
CA LEU A 142 -26.75 26.80 12.50
C LEU A 142 -26.20 25.44 12.93
N VAL A 143 -26.30 24.43 12.07
CA VAL A 143 -25.79 23.07 12.34
C VAL A 143 -24.28 23.08 12.56
N ARG A 144 -23.53 23.86 11.77
CA ARG A 144 -22.09 24.09 11.99
C ARG A 144 -21.81 24.84 13.29
N ALA A 145 -22.60 25.85 13.63
CA ALA A 145 -22.46 26.58 14.88
C ALA A 145 -22.67 25.66 16.10
N VAL A 146 -23.67 24.77 16.06
CA VAL A 146 -23.89 23.76 17.10
C VAL A 146 -22.66 22.88 17.26
N GLN A 147 -22.13 22.33 16.16
CA GLN A 147 -20.91 21.50 16.20
C GLN A 147 -19.71 22.26 16.80
N GLN A 148 -19.55 23.54 16.51
CA GLN A 148 -18.46 24.38 17.05
C GLN A 148 -18.59 24.68 18.55
N GLN A 149 -19.80 24.65 19.11
CA GLN A 149 -19.99 24.86 20.56
C GLN A 149 -19.39 23.71 21.38
N PHE A 150 -19.37 22.49 20.84
CA PHE A 150 -18.82 21.32 21.53
C PHE A 150 -17.30 21.22 21.35
N THR A 151 -16.59 22.15 21.97
CA THR A 151 -15.12 22.15 22.06
C THR A 151 -14.62 20.96 22.89
N PRO A 152 -13.31 20.60 22.82
CA PRO A 152 -12.74 19.55 23.66
C PRO A 152 -13.00 19.75 25.16
N GLN A 153 -13.01 20.99 25.63
CA GLN A 153 -13.30 21.33 27.03
C GLN A 153 -14.76 21.02 27.39
N MET A 154 -15.70 21.31 26.50
CA MET A 154 -17.12 20.99 26.72
C MET A 154 -17.37 19.48 26.65
N LEU A 155 -16.71 18.79 25.72
CA LEU A 155 -16.80 17.34 25.55
C LEU A 155 -16.17 16.55 26.71
N ALA A 156 -15.28 17.15 27.50
CA ALA A 156 -14.71 16.52 28.69
C ALA A 156 -15.78 16.12 29.73
N ALA A 157 -16.95 16.79 29.73
CA ALA A 157 -18.09 16.41 30.56
C ALA A 157 -18.85 15.17 30.04
N TYR A 158 -18.57 14.73 28.80
CA TYR A 158 -19.26 13.64 28.10
C TYR A 158 -18.25 12.58 27.62
N PRO A 159 -17.62 11.83 28.53
CA PRO A 159 -16.50 10.93 28.21
C PRO A 159 -16.85 9.74 27.29
N ARG A 160 -18.15 9.51 27.01
CA ARG A 160 -18.62 8.47 26.08
C ARG A 160 -18.95 9.01 24.68
N VAL A 161 -18.73 10.29 24.43
CA VAL A 161 -19.01 10.95 23.14
C VAL A 161 -17.68 11.38 22.55
N ASP A 162 -17.32 10.79 21.41
CA ASP A 162 -16.07 11.09 20.70
C ASP A 162 -16.12 12.46 20.00
N GLY A 163 -17.33 12.99 19.76
CA GLY A 163 -17.54 14.35 19.30
C GLY A 163 -18.93 14.60 18.70
N VAL A 164 -19.08 15.79 18.14
CA VAL A 164 -20.28 16.21 17.41
C VAL A 164 -19.92 16.46 15.94
N LEU A 165 -20.70 15.90 15.02
CA LEU A 165 -20.54 16.06 13.58
C LEU A 165 -21.67 16.91 13.01
N ALA A 166 -21.32 17.90 12.20
CA ALA A 166 -22.26 18.65 11.38
C ALA A 166 -22.39 17.96 10.01
N ILE A 167 -23.58 17.42 9.70
CA ILE A 167 -23.89 16.84 8.39
C ILE A 167 -24.76 17.86 7.65
N THR A 168 -24.14 18.57 6.71
CA THR A 168 -24.80 19.60 5.89
C THR A 168 -25.18 19.04 4.52
N ILE A 169 -26.15 19.69 3.87
CA ILE A 169 -26.57 19.35 2.50
C ILE A 169 -26.16 20.45 1.53
N ASP A 170 -25.73 20.07 0.32
CA ASP A 170 -25.15 20.99 -0.66
C ASP A 170 -26.10 21.35 -1.82
N SER A 171 -27.42 21.21 -1.64
CA SER A 171 -28.43 21.67 -2.60
C SER A 171 -29.40 22.66 -1.96
N GLY A 172 -29.63 23.80 -2.61
CA GLY A 172 -30.62 24.78 -2.17
C GLY A 172 -32.05 24.25 -2.35
N CYS A 173 -32.99 24.70 -1.52
CA CYS A 173 -34.41 24.30 -1.56
C CYS A 173 -35.15 24.63 -2.86
N SER A 174 -34.47 25.25 -3.84
CA SER A 174 -35.03 25.74 -5.11
C SER A 174 -34.42 25.06 -6.34
N LEU A 175 -33.68 23.96 -6.17
CA LEU A 175 -33.20 23.15 -7.29
C LEU A 175 -34.19 21.99 -7.54
N PRO A 176 -34.54 21.69 -8.82
CA PRO A 176 -35.32 20.51 -9.14
C PRO A 176 -34.60 19.24 -8.66
N LEU A 177 -35.37 18.23 -8.22
CA LEU A 177 -34.88 16.93 -7.74
C LEU A 177 -34.17 16.11 -8.84
N GLU A 178 -34.32 16.50 -10.11
CA GLU A 178 -33.58 15.93 -11.23
C GLU A 178 -32.27 16.68 -11.37
N GLY A 179 -31.18 16.00 -11.00
CA GLY A 179 -29.82 16.50 -11.17
C GLY A 179 -29.52 16.79 -12.64
N LEU A 180 -28.76 17.86 -12.87
CA LEU A 180 -28.04 18.09 -14.11
C LEU A 180 -26.75 17.24 -14.06
N ASP A 181 -26.90 15.93 -14.26
CA ASP A 181 -25.80 15.04 -14.65
C ASP A 181 -25.94 14.69 -16.13
#